data_AF-A0A9X0A6E6-F1
#
_entry.id   AF-A0A9X0A6E6-F1
#
_cell.length_a   1.000
_cell.length_b   1.000
_cell.length_c   1.000
_cell.angle_alpha   90.00
_cell.angle_beta   90.00
_cell.angle_gamma   90.00
#
_symmetry.space_group_name_H-M   'P 1'
#
loop_
_entity.id
_entity.type
_entity.pdbx_description
1 polymer ?
#
loop_
_entity_poly.entity_id
_entity_poly.type
_entity_poly.pdbx_seq_one_letter_code
_entity_poly.pdbx_strand_id
1 'polypeptide(L)'
;MLRNLALMLLFETLALDTLRRTNFPGGLKITALSRSGINFTREPFFRSLLLAIYKSRLGDLLRRARIVIPETHGRLLMGVIDETGTLEYGQVFVRYSKLVSDSGKELITLKGKVVISKNPCFHPGDMRTFEAVDVPVLHHLVDCIVFPAKGHRPHTDEMSGSDLDGDKYFVTWYDKLLPQRENVDPMDFTSPEKIVLDRPVEVSDMIQFVSEYIKNDQLGIIANAHLVHADHDKVG
;
A
#
# COMPACT_ATOMS: atom_id res chain seq x y z
N MET A 1 -13.70 13.40 5.15
CA MET A 1 -12.45 13.28 5.95
C MET A 1 -12.23 14.49 6.86
N LEU A 2 -11.94 15.70 6.34
CA LEU A 2 -11.61 16.90 7.14
C LEU A 2 -12.68 17.28 8.18
N ARG A 3 -13.96 17.20 7.80
CA ARG A 3 -15.07 17.44 8.73
C ARG A 3 -15.00 16.50 9.92
N ASN A 4 -14.84 15.20 9.72
CA ASN A 4 -14.75 14.22 10.82
C ASN A 4 -13.54 14.49 11.71
N LEU A 5 -12.41 14.92 11.13
CA LEU A 5 -11.21 15.30 11.87
C LEU A 5 -11.46 16.47 12.82
N ALA A 6 -12.19 17.51 12.40
CA ALA A 6 -12.56 18.62 13.27
C ALA A 6 -13.63 18.22 14.29
N LEU A 7 -14.63 17.45 13.86
CA LEU A 7 -15.77 17.04 14.68
C LEU A 7 -15.39 16.09 15.82
N MET A 8 -14.29 15.34 15.72
CA MET A 8 -13.79 14.50 16.83
C MET A 8 -13.39 15.32 18.07
N LEU A 9 -13.16 16.63 17.94
CA LEU A 9 -12.86 17.52 19.07
C LEU A 9 -14.11 18.00 19.81
N LEU A 10 -15.29 17.77 19.22
CA LEU A 10 -16.59 18.26 19.69
C LEU A 10 -17.55 17.13 20.07
N PHE A 11 -17.50 16.01 19.35
CA PHE A 11 -18.44 14.90 19.52
C PHE A 11 -17.74 13.67 20.10
N GLU A 12 -18.23 13.21 21.25
CA GLU A 12 -17.66 12.09 22.01
C GLU A 12 -17.60 10.78 21.22
N THR A 13 -18.61 10.50 20.39
CA THR A 13 -18.66 9.30 19.56
C THR A 13 -17.54 9.27 18.52
N LEU A 14 -17.25 10.42 17.89
CA LEU A 14 -16.18 10.55 16.91
C LEU A 14 -14.80 10.59 17.55
N ALA A 15 -14.68 11.18 18.75
CA ALA A 15 -13.46 11.10 19.55
C ALA A 15 -13.09 9.63 19.84
N LEU A 16 -14.06 8.87 20.34
CA LEU A 16 -13.87 7.47 20.71
C LEU A 16 -13.58 6.58 19.50
N ASP A 17 -14.25 6.78 18.36
CA ASP A 17 -13.93 6.08 17.11
C ASP A 17 -12.49 6.39 16.64
N THR A 18 -12.08 7.66 16.70
CA THR A 18 -10.72 8.07 16.32
C THR A 18 -9.66 7.44 17.23
N LEU A 19 -9.87 7.49 18.54
CA LEU A 19 -8.94 6.92 19.52
C LEU A 19 -8.84 5.40 19.37
N ARG A 20 -9.95 4.69 19.11
CA ARG A 20 -9.94 3.23 18.88
C ARG A 20 -9.13 2.82 17.64
N ARG A 21 -9.18 3.63 16.58
CA ARG A 21 -8.45 3.36 15.32
C ARG A 21 -6.99 3.82 15.38
N THR A 22 -6.62 4.59 16.39
CA THR A 22 -5.24 5.08 16.55
C THR A 22 -4.43 4.06 17.32
N ASN A 23 -3.32 3.62 16.75
CA ASN A 23 -2.43 2.69 17.43
C ASN A 23 -1.56 3.47 18.43
N PHE A 24 -1.81 3.29 19.72
CA PHE A 24 -1.04 3.94 20.78
C PHE A 24 0.05 2.99 21.32
N PRO A 25 1.32 3.41 21.36
CA PRO A 25 2.36 2.69 22.08
C PRO A 25 1.92 2.44 23.53
N GLY A 26 1.94 1.18 23.97
CA GLY A 26 1.51 0.79 25.32
C GLY A 26 0.05 0.36 25.47
N GLY A 27 -0.75 0.34 24.39
CA GLY A 27 -2.04 -0.38 24.37
C GLY A 27 -3.14 0.23 25.24
N LEU A 28 -3.40 1.53 25.11
CA LEU A 28 -4.50 2.23 25.78
C LEU A 28 -5.86 1.54 25.48
N LYS A 29 -6.49 0.97 26.52
CA LYS A 29 -7.81 0.32 26.43
C LYS A 29 -8.94 1.36 26.39
N ILE A 30 -9.06 2.10 25.27
CA ILE A 30 -10.05 3.18 25.05
C ILE A 30 -11.47 2.76 25.45
N THR A 31 -11.88 1.54 25.09
CA THR A 31 -13.23 1.04 25.42
C THR A 31 -13.44 0.84 26.92
N ALA A 32 -12.42 0.41 27.67
CA ALA A 32 -12.52 0.28 29.12
C ALA A 32 -12.61 1.66 29.78
N LEU A 33 -11.76 2.60 29.36
CA LEU A 33 -11.74 3.98 29.85
C LEU A 33 -13.08 4.70 29.63
N SER A 34 -13.68 4.50 28.45
CA SER A 34 -15.01 5.02 28.13
C SER A 34 -16.07 4.48 29.09
N ARG A 35 -16.03 3.16 29.39
CA ARG A 35 -16.98 2.51 30.31
C ARG A 35 -16.80 2.97 31.76
N SER A 36 -15.62 3.45 32.13
CA SER A 36 -15.36 4.06 33.44
C SER A 36 -15.92 5.49 33.57
N GLY A 37 -16.57 6.03 32.54
CA GLY A 37 -17.19 7.36 32.58
C GLY A 37 -16.26 8.51 32.19
N ILE A 38 -15.05 8.21 31.69
CA ILE A 38 -14.16 9.24 31.17
C ILE A 38 -14.75 9.83 29.89
N ASN A 39 -14.88 11.16 29.88
CA ASN A 39 -15.30 11.92 28.72
C ASN A 39 -14.07 12.43 27.96
N PHE A 40 -13.76 11.84 26.81
CA PHE A 40 -12.55 12.11 26.04
C PHE A 40 -12.48 13.52 25.46
N THR A 41 -13.64 14.14 25.16
CA THR A 41 -13.67 15.50 24.61
C THR A 41 -13.44 16.58 25.66
N ARG A 42 -13.71 16.28 26.94
CA ARG A 42 -13.60 17.20 28.08
C ARG A 42 -12.39 16.94 28.97
N GLU A 43 -11.98 15.70 29.13
CA GLU A 43 -10.83 15.34 29.98
C GLU A 43 -9.54 15.91 29.36
N PRO A 44 -8.74 16.70 30.11
CA PRO A 44 -7.61 17.45 29.57
C PRO A 44 -6.55 16.61 28.84
N PHE A 45 -6.21 15.43 29.35
CA PHE A 45 -5.22 14.56 28.72
C PHE A 45 -5.73 14.05 27.36
N PHE A 46 -6.94 13.49 27.30
CA PHE A 46 -7.51 12.98 26.05
C PHE A 46 -7.85 14.08 25.05
N ARG A 47 -8.28 15.25 25.52
CA ARG A 47 -8.46 16.43 24.66
C ARG A 47 -7.14 16.85 24.02
N SER A 48 -6.05 16.86 24.79
CA SER A 48 -4.72 17.16 24.26
C SER A 48 -4.25 16.11 23.26
N LEU A 49 -4.56 14.83 23.51
CA LEU A 49 -4.26 13.74 22.60
C LEU A 49 -5.03 13.86 21.27
N LEU A 50 -6.33 14.16 21.33
CA LEU A 50 -7.15 14.39 20.14
C LEU A 50 -6.63 15.60 19.32
N LEU A 51 -6.20 16.68 19.99
CA LEU A 51 -5.57 17.82 19.34
C LEU A 51 -4.24 17.45 18.68
N ALA A 52 -3.43 16.58 19.29
CA ALA A 52 -2.19 16.09 18.70
C ALA A 52 -2.47 15.25 17.44
N ILE A 53 -3.46 14.35 17.49
CA ILE A 53 -3.92 13.56 16.34
C ILE A 53 -4.43 14.49 15.24
N TYR A 54 -5.25 15.49 15.57
CA TYR A 54 -5.75 16.50 14.63
C TYR A 54 -4.60 17.17 13.89
N LYS A 55 -3.63 17.74 14.64
CA LYS A 55 -2.48 18.45 14.07
C LYS A 55 -1.61 17.52 13.22
N SER A 56 -1.38 16.30 13.67
CA SER A 56 -0.60 15.30 12.93
C SER A 56 -1.26 14.95 11.60
N ARG A 57 -2.54 14.59 11.60
CA ARG A 57 -3.29 14.23 10.38
C ARG A 57 -3.41 15.41 9.42
N LEU A 58 -3.65 16.62 9.93
CA LEU A 58 -3.67 17.82 9.10
C LEU A 58 -2.28 18.11 8.50
N GLY A 59 -1.22 17.94 9.29
CA GLY A 59 0.16 18.07 8.82
C GLY A 59 0.55 17.05 7.76
N ASP A 60 0.06 15.81 7.86
CA ASP A 60 0.23 14.77 6.84
C ASP A 60 -0.50 15.14 5.54
N LEU A 61 -1.71 15.69 5.64
CA LEU A 61 -2.46 16.13 4.47
C LEU A 61 -1.78 17.32 3.78
N LEU A 62 -1.39 18.35 4.55
CA LEU A 62 -0.82 19.58 3.99
C LEU A 62 0.57 19.36 3.40
N ARG A 63 1.42 18.56 4.05
CA ARG A 63 2.83 18.41 3.65
C ARG A 63 3.10 17.20 2.77
N ARG A 64 2.25 16.16 2.84
CA ARG A 64 2.48 14.88 2.14
C ARG A 64 1.31 14.45 1.27
N ALA A 65 0.25 15.25 1.19
CA ALA A 65 -0.98 14.91 0.46
C ALA A 65 -1.51 13.50 0.78
N ARG A 66 -1.39 13.06 2.05
CA ARG A 66 -1.79 11.71 2.45
C ARG A 66 -3.32 11.61 2.55
N ILE A 67 -3.95 11.43 1.39
CA ILE A 67 -5.41 11.35 1.25
C ILE A 67 -5.90 9.98 1.71
N VAL A 68 -6.86 9.97 2.64
CA VAL A 68 -7.43 8.72 3.15
C VAL A 68 -8.44 8.16 2.16
N ILE A 69 -8.24 6.89 1.80
CA ILE A 69 -9.23 6.09 1.07
C ILE A 69 -10.03 5.28 2.10
N PRO A 70 -11.37 5.25 2.01
CA PRO A 70 -12.19 4.44 2.92
C PRO A 70 -11.80 2.97 2.84
N GLU A 71 -11.82 2.28 3.98
CA GLU A 71 -11.56 0.84 4.03
C GLU A 71 -12.62 0.03 3.24
N THR A 72 -13.75 0.61 2.89
CA THR A 72 -14.72 -0.07 2.00
C THR A 72 -14.33 -0.02 0.53
N HIS A 73 -13.25 0.67 0.17
CA HIS A 73 -12.86 0.94 -1.22
C HIS A 73 -11.37 0.73 -1.53
N GLY A 74 -10.52 0.47 -0.52
CA GLY A 74 -9.11 0.21 -0.76
C GLY A 74 -8.39 -0.51 0.38
N ARG A 75 -7.33 -1.23 0.03
CA ARG A 75 -6.48 -2.04 0.92
C ARG A 75 -5.01 -1.94 0.51
N LEU A 76 -4.14 -2.22 1.47
CA LEU A 76 -2.73 -2.54 1.22
C LEU A 76 -2.57 -4.02 1.54
N LEU A 77 -2.37 -4.86 0.53
CA LEU A 77 -2.40 -6.31 0.64
C LEU A 77 -1.05 -6.91 0.27
N MET A 78 -0.64 -7.98 0.96
CA MET A 78 0.51 -8.77 0.56
C MET A 78 0.18 -9.54 -0.72
N GLY A 79 1.13 -9.59 -1.66
CA GLY A 79 0.98 -10.41 -2.86
C GLY A 79 1.24 -11.88 -2.59
N VAL A 80 0.49 -12.76 -3.24
CA VAL A 80 0.74 -14.20 -3.34
C VAL A 80 0.43 -14.69 -4.74
N ILE A 81 0.90 -15.89 -5.09
CA ILE A 81 0.66 -16.52 -6.39
C ILE A 81 -0.50 -17.52 -6.32
N ASP A 82 -1.24 -17.66 -7.40
CA ASP A 82 -2.21 -18.73 -7.58
C ASP A 82 -1.52 -20.05 -7.94
N GLU A 83 -1.24 -20.87 -6.93
CA GLU A 83 -0.67 -22.21 -7.11
C GLU A 83 -1.65 -23.22 -7.76
N THR A 84 -2.94 -22.89 -7.85
CA THR A 84 -3.96 -23.77 -8.45
C THR A 84 -4.05 -23.61 -9.97
N GLY A 85 -3.51 -22.52 -10.52
CA GLY A 85 -3.59 -22.20 -11.94
C GLY A 85 -5.02 -22.00 -12.44
N THR A 86 -5.90 -21.43 -11.61
CA THR A 86 -7.30 -21.15 -11.96
C THR A 86 -7.52 -19.73 -12.47
N LEU A 87 -6.72 -18.75 -12.01
CA LEU A 87 -6.76 -17.38 -12.51
C LEU A 87 -6.14 -17.28 -13.91
N GLU A 88 -6.81 -16.54 -14.79
CA GLU A 88 -6.30 -16.19 -16.11
C GLU A 88 -5.52 -14.87 -16.10
N TYR A 89 -4.77 -14.62 -17.17
CA TYR A 89 -4.06 -13.35 -17.32
C TYR A 89 -5.03 -12.15 -17.29
N GLY A 90 -4.70 -11.13 -16.51
CA GLY A 90 -5.56 -9.96 -16.29
C GLY A 90 -6.56 -10.12 -15.15
N GLN A 91 -6.65 -11.30 -14.53
CA GLN A 91 -7.50 -11.56 -13.37
C GLN A 91 -6.71 -11.58 -12.08
N VAL A 92 -7.36 -11.18 -10.99
CA VAL A 92 -6.84 -11.31 -9.63
C VAL A 92 -7.92 -11.85 -8.70
N PHE A 93 -7.51 -12.49 -7.61
CA PHE A 93 -8.44 -12.85 -6.53
C PHE A 93 -8.11 -12.04 -5.27
N VAL A 94 -9.13 -11.44 -4.68
CA VAL A 94 -9.01 -10.68 -3.43
C VAL A 94 -10.18 -11.03 -2.54
N ARG A 95 -9.88 -11.60 -1.37
CA ARG A 95 -10.83 -11.80 -0.29
C ARG A 95 -10.28 -11.15 0.96
N TYR A 96 -11.07 -10.28 1.58
CA TYR A 96 -10.59 -9.42 2.67
C TYR A 96 -11.59 -9.35 3.82
N SER A 97 -11.06 -9.11 5.02
CA SER A 97 -11.82 -8.84 6.21
C SER A 97 -12.51 -7.47 6.10
N LYS A 98 -13.81 -7.42 6.36
CA LYS A 98 -14.60 -6.18 6.23
C LYS A 98 -14.02 -5.03 7.05
N LEU A 99 -13.55 -5.32 8.26
CA LEU A 99 -12.84 -4.38 9.12
C LEU A 99 -11.35 -4.73 9.17
N VAL A 100 -10.48 -3.76 8.91
CA VAL A 100 -9.02 -3.95 9.00
C VAL A 100 -8.58 -4.32 10.41
N SER A 101 -9.32 -3.88 11.43
CA SER A 101 -9.02 -4.16 12.84
C SER A 101 -9.41 -5.57 13.30
N ASP A 102 -10.18 -6.32 12.51
CA ASP A 102 -10.69 -7.66 12.89
C ASP A 102 -10.43 -8.67 11.78
N SER A 103 -9.14 -9.00 11.59
CA SER A 103 -8.69 -9.92 10.54
C SER A 103 -9.29 -11.32 10.71
N GLY A 104 -9.67 -11.93 9.59
CA GLY A 104 -10.29 -13.25 9.51
C GLY A 104 -11.81 -13.28 9.75
N LYS A 105 -12.46 -12.14 10.01
CA LYS A 105 -13.91 -12.07 10.27
C LYS A 105 -14.66 -11.26 9.21
N GLU A 106 -15.94 -11.60 9.04
CA GLU A 106 -16.86 -10.94 8.09
C GLU A 106 -16.21 -10.75 6.70
N LEU A 107 -15.84 -11.86 6.06
CA LEU A 107 -15.06 -11.85 4.83
C LEU A 107 -15.89 -11.40 3.62
N ILE A 108 -15.30 -10.55 2.80
CA ILE A 108 -15.87 -10.06 1.54
C ILE A 108 -14.97 -10.52 0.40
N THR A 109 -15.57 -11.15 -0.62
CA THR A 109 -14.88 -11.46 -1.88
C THR A 109 -15.10 -10.33 -2.86
N LEU A 110 -14.02 -9.70 -3.31
CA LEU A 110 -14.05 -8.59 -4.25
C LEU A 110 -14.37 -9.10 -5.66
N LYS A 111 -15.20 -8.34 -6.39
CA LYS A 111 -15.57 -8.61 -7.79
C LYS A 111 -15.54 -7.32 -8.58
N GLY A 112 -15.16 -7.41 -9.86
CA GLY A 112 -15.14 -6.28 -10.79
C GLY A 112 -13.77 -5.63 -10.92
N LYS A 113 -13.74 -4.48 -11.60
CA LYS A 113 -12.51 -3.77 -11.92
C LYS A 113 -11.82 -3.25 -10.65
N VAL A 114 -10.52 -3.50 -10.58
CA VAL A 114 -9.63 -3.02 -9.53
C VAL A 114 -8.40 -2.38 -10.13
N VAL A 115 -7.85 -1.39 -9.42
CA VAL A 115 -6.56 -0.78 -9.74
C VAL A 115 -5.56 -1.16 -8.69
N ILE A 116 -4.40 -1.57 -9.16
CA ILE A 116 -3.33 -2.11 -8.35
C ILE A 116 -2.05 -1.37 -8.69
N SER A 117 -1.30 -0.98 -7.67
CA SER A 117 0.05 -0.46 -7.83
C SER A 117 0.94 -0.87 -6.67
N LYS A 118 2.24 -0.89 -6.95
CA LYS A 118 3.29 -1.03 -5.93
C LYS A 118 3.92 0.34 -5.69
N ASN A 119 4.38 0.58 -4.46
CA ASN A 119 5.13 1.77 -4.12
C ASN A 119 6.63 1.44 -4.12
N PRO A 120 7.50 2.21 -4.80
CA PRO A 120 7.21 3.40 -5.60
C PRO A 120 6.55 3.10 -6.96
N CYS A 121 5.82 4.08 -7.50
CA CYS A 121 5.14 4.02 -8.80
C CYS A 121 5.66 5.19 -9.64
N PHE A 122 6.58 4.91 -10.58
CA PHE A 122 7.24 5.94 -11.39
C PHE A 122 6.77 5.89 -12.85
N HIS A 123 6.68 4.68 -13.41
CA HIS A 123 6.25 4.50 -14.78
C HIS A 123 4.71 4.49 -14.87
N PRO A 124 4.10 5.07 -15.91
CA PRO A 124 2.64 4.98 -16.09
C PRO A 124 2.08 3.55 -16.12
N GLY A 125 2.93 2.59 -16.53
CA GLY A 125 2.62 1.15 -16.54
C GLY A 125 2.66 0.47 -15.17
N ASP A 126 3.21 1.11 -14.13
CA ASP A 126 3.28 0.59 -12.76
C ASP A 126 1.91 0.56 -12.05
N MET A 127 0.94 1.30 -12.59
CA MET A 127 -0.46 1.27 -12.17
C MET A 127 -1.26 0.45 -13.18
N ARG A 128 -1.83 -0.67 -12.72
CA ARG A 128 -2.52 -1.61 -13.59
C ARG A 128 -3.95 -1.85 -13.13
N THR A 129 -4.85 -1.89 -14.10
CA THR A 129 -6.24 -2.26 -13.93
C THR A 129 -6.38 -3.75 -14.22
N PHE A 130 -7.01 -4.47 -13.31
CA PHE A 130 -7.29 -5.91 -13.41
C PHE A 130 -8.77 -6.18 -13.12
N GLU A 131 -9.21 -7.39 -13.45
CA GLU A 131 -10.54 -7.87 -13.07
C GLU A 131 -10.44 -8.75 -11.81
N ALA A 132 -11.05 -8.32 -10.71
CA ALA A 132 -11.19 -9.15 -9.53
C ALA A 132 -12.31 -10.18 -9.78
N VAL A 133 -11.98 -11.46 -9.67
CA VAL A 133 -12.91 -12.58 -9.89
C VAL A 133 -13.01 -13.44 -8.64
N ASP A 134 -14.16 -14.10 -8.50
CA ASP A 134 -14.42 -15.00 -7.37
C ASP A 134 -14.12 -16.42 -7.77
N VAL A 135 -13.12 -17.00 -7.09
CA VAL A 135 -12.62 -18.34 -7.35
C VAL A 135 -12.78 -19.16 -6.07
N PRO A 136 -13.77 -20.07 -6.00
CA PRO A 136 -14.06 -20.84 -4.78
C PRO A 136 -12.87 -21.61 -4.22
N VAL A 137 -11.97 -22.14 -5.06
CA VAL A 137 -10.79 -22.89 -4.59
C VAL A 137 -9.81 -21.99 -3.83
N LEU A 138 -9.77 -20.68 -4.12
CA LEU A 138 -8.89 -19.70 -3.50
C LEU A 138 -9.46 -19.06 -2.23
N HIS A 139 -10.66 -19.46 -1.81
CA HIS A 139 -11.35 -18.86 -0.65
C HIS A 139 -10.60 -18.96 0.68
N HIS A 140 -9.66 -19.90 0.79
CA HIS A 140 -8.80 -20.04 1.96
C HIS A 140 -7.75 -18.92 2.06
N LEU A 141 -7.45 -18.20 0.97
CA LEU A 141 -6.56 -17.05 0.94
C LEU A 141 -7.34 -15.79 1.33
N VAL A 142 -6.93 -15.15 2.43
CA VAL A 142 -7.63 -14.03 3.06
C VAL A 142 -6.63 -12.93 3.42
N ASP A 143 -7.04 -11.67 3.25
CA ASP A 143 -6.24 -10.47 3.52
C ASP A 143 -4.92 -10.40 2.70
N CYS A 144 -4.93 -11.04 1.53
CA CYS A 144 -3.88 -10.98 0.51
C CYS A 144 -4.50 -10.78 -0.89
N ILE A 145 -3.66 -10.39 -1.84
CA ILE A 145 -4.01 -10.39 -3.27
C ILE A 145 -3.32 -11.56 -3.95
N VAL A 146 -4.09 -12.33 -4.72
CA VAL A 146 -3.60 -13.49 -5.47
C VAL A 146 -3.46 -13.12 -6.94
N PHE A 147 -2.26 -13.26 -7.46
CA PHE A 147 -1.92 -13.07 -8.86
C PHE A 147 -1.94 -14.39 -9.64
N PRO A 148 -2.22 -14.37 -10.96
CA PRO A 148 -2.23 -15.58 -11.78
C PRO A 148 -0.80 -16.10 -11.97
N ALA A 149 -0.66 -17.43 -11.93
CA ALA A 149 0.57 -18.11 -12.35
C ALA A 149 0.71 -18.22 -13.89
N LYS A 150 -0.37 -17.91 -14.63
CA LYS A 150 -0.41 -17.92 -16.09
C LYS A 150 -0.13 -16.53 -16.65
N GLY A 151 0.49 -16.47 -17.82
CA GLY A 151 0.72 -15.22 -18.52
C GLY A 151 2.01 -15.22 -19.32
N HIS A 152 2.20 -14.15 -20.08
CA HIS A 152 3.45 -13.88 -20.78
C HIS A 152 4.48 -13.15 -19.90
N ARG A 153 4.02 -12.45 -18.86
CA ARG A 153 4.84 -11.70 -17.91
C ARG A 153 4.17 -11.70 -16.53
N PRO A 154 4.86 -11.95 -15.41
CA PRO A 154 4.23 -11.87 -14.09
C PRO A 154 3.63 -10.48 -13.83
N HIS A 155 2.37 -10.38 -13.38
CA HIS A 155 1.74 -9.09 -13.09
C HIS A 155 2.45 -8.29 -12.00
N THR A 156 3.15 -8.97 -11.09
CA THR A 156 3.99 -8.33 -10.07
C THR A 156 5.14 -7.58 -10.73
N ASP A 157 5.82 -8.21 -11.69
CA ASP A 157 6.93 -7.63 -12.43
C ASP A 157 6.48 -6.47 -13.32
N GLU A 158 5.25 -6.53 -13.87
CA GLU A 158 4.65 -5.39 -14.59
C GLU A 158 4.49 -4.13 -13.72
N MET A 159 4.52 -4.25 -12.39
CA MET A 159 4.35 -3.16 -11.43
C MET A 159 5.64 -2.87 -10.67
N SER A 160 6.50 -2.01 -11.22
CA SER A 160 7.77 -1.60 -10.60
C SER A 160 8.73 -2.77 -10.33
N GLY A 161 8.75 -3.79 -11.22
CA GLY A 161 9.64 -4.94 -11.13
C GLY A 161 9.48 -5.72 -9.82
N SER A 162 8.25 -5.76 -9.29
CA SER A 162 7.94 -6.35 -7.99
C SER A 162 7.90 -7.88 -8.04
N ASP A 163 8.17 -8.50 -6.90
CA ASP A 163 8.07 -9.94 -6.72
C ASP A 163 7.14 -10.29 -5.55
N LEU A 164 7.22 -11.53 -5.05
CA LEU A 164 6.34 -12.06 -4.01
C LEU A 164 7.11 -12.48 -2.75
N ASP A 165 8.18 -11.76 -2.39
CA ASP A 165 9.00 -12.05 -1.21
C ASP A 165 8.52 -11.38 0.10
N GLY A 166 7.42 -10.62 0.03
CA GLY A 166 6.89 -9.79 1.11
C GLY A 166 6.29 -8.47 0.66
N ASP A 167 6.36 -8.18 -0.64
CA ASP A 167 5.81 -6.98 -1.26
C ASP A 167 4.31 -6.77 -1.00
N LYS A 168 3.96 -5.50 -0.86
CA LYS A 168 2.58 -5.05 -0.61
C LYS A 168 2.08 -4.17 -1.73
N TYR A 169 0.87 -4.45 -2.17
CA TYR A 169 0.19 -3.77 -3.25
C TYR A 169 -0.96 -2.92 -2.71
N PHE A 170 -1.00 -1.68 -3.17
CA PHE A 170 -2.17 -0.85 -2.99
C PHE A 170 -3.23 -1.31 -3.98
N VAL A 171 -4.37 -1.76 -3.46
CA VAL A 171 -5.51 -2.28 -4.24
C VAL A 171 -6.72 -1.40 -3.95
N THR A 172 -7.32 -0.82 -4.99
CA THR A 172 -8.53 0.01 -4.86
C THR A 172 -9.56 -0.35 -5.91
N TRP A 173 -10.81 -0.36 -5.49
CA TRP A 173 -11.99 -0.48 -6.36
C TRP A 173 -12.86 0.77 -6.24
N TYR A 174 -12.27 1.88 -5.82
CA TYR A 174 -12.98 3.14 -5.75
C TYR A 174 -13.19 3.72 -7.16
N ASP A 175 -14.43 3.77 -7.62
CA ASP A 175 -14.80 4.23 -8.98
C ASP A 175 -14.12 5.53 -9.41
N LYS A 176 -13.96 6.49 -8.48
CA LYS A 176 -13.33 7.79 -8.76
C LYS A 176 -11.82 7.73 -8.99
N LEU A 177 -11.19 6.63 -8.61
CA LEU A 177 -9.76 6.35 -8.78
C LEU A 177 -9.50 5.30 -9.86
N LEU A 178 -10.54 4.76 -10.51
CA LEU A 178 -10.38 3.86 -11.64
C LEU A 178 -9.98 4.66 -12.90
N PRO A 179 -8.80 4.41 -13.50
CA PRO A 179 -8.43 4.98 -14.77
C PRO A 179 -9.48 4.66 -15.83
N GLN A 180 -9.77 5.66 -16.67
CA GLN A 180 -10.63 5.48 -17.84
C GLN A 180 -9.83 5.01 -19.07
N ARG A 181 -8.50 4.97 -18.96
CA ARG A 181 -7.58 4.50 -20.00
C ARG A 181 -7.22 3.03 -19.79
N GLU A 182 -6.81 2.39 -20.87
CA GLU A 182 -6.21 1.05 -20.81
C GLU A 182 -4.84 1.08 -20.12
N ASN A 183 -4.37 -0.10 -19.71
CA ASN A 183 -3.05 -0.23 -19.10
C ASN A 183 -1.97 0.19 -20.09
N VAL A 184 -1.07 1.06 -19.65
CA VAL A 184 0.14 1.39 -20.40
C VAL A 184 1.09 0.19 -20.33
N ASP A 185 1.90 0.00 -21.38
CA ASP A 185 2.92 -1.04 -21.39
C ASP A 185 3.85 -0.90 -20.18
N PRO A 186 4.14 -2.00 -19.47
CA PRO A 186 5.03 -1.98 -18.32
C PRO A 186 6.47 -1.71 -18.76
N MET A 187 7.25 -1.04 -17.90
CA MET A 187 8.66 -0.79 -18.14
C MET A 187 9.44 -2.12 -18.21
N ASP A 188 10.56 -2.13 -18.93
CA ASP A 188 11.47 -3.26 -18.94
C ASP A 188 12.36 -3.23 -17.69
N PHE A 189 12.22 -4.25 -16.83
CA PHE A 189 13.01 -4.42 -15.62
C PHE A 189 14.08 -5.50 -15.77
N THR A 190 14.48 -5.82 -17.01
CA THR A 190 15.57 -6.76 -17.29
C THR A 190 16.82 -6.34 -16.53
N SER A 191 17.31 -7.24 -15.68
CA SER A 191 18.51 -7.01 -14.88
C SER A 191 19.75 -6.93 -15.78
N PRO A 192 20.74 -6.07 -15.44
CA PRO A 192 22.01 -6.07 -16.14
C PRO A 192 22.71 -7.43 -16.01
N GLU A 193 23.57 -7.75 -16.96
CA GLU A 193 24.37 -8.97 -16.92
C GLU A 193 25.24 -9.01 -15.65
N LYS A 194 25.24 -10.16 -14.98
CA LYS A 194 26.03 -10.36 -13.76
C LYS A 194 27.51 -10.48 -14.14
N ILE A 195 28.37 -9.81 -13.38
CA ILE A 195 29.81 -10.00 -13.48
C ILE A 195 30.14 -11.38 -12.92
N VAL A 196 30.58 -12.29 -13.79
CA VAL A 196 31.04 -13.63 -13.40
C VAL A 196 32.57 -13.64 -13.45
N LEU A 197 33.19 -14.07 -12.36
CA LEU A 197 34.64 -14.22 -12.29
C LEU A 197 35.01 -15.68 -12.62
N ASP A 198 35.96 -15.87 -13.54
CA ASP A 198 36.51 -17.19 -13.87
C ASP A 198 37.47 -17.73 -12.78
N ARG A 199 37.58 -17.03 -11.65
CA ARG A 199 38.42 -17.35 -10.50
C ARG A 199 37.64 -17.22 -9.19
N PRO A 200 38.10 -17.83 -8.09
CA PRO A 200 37.52 -17.61 -6.77
C PRO A 200 37.50 -16.12 -6.39
N VAL A 201 36.49 -15.73 -5.62
CA VAL A 201 36.34 -14.37 -5.09
C VAL A 201 37.45 -14.09 -4.08
N GLU A 202 38.15 -12.99 -4.28
CA GLU A 202 39.22 -12.51 -3.40
C GLU A 202 38.77 -11.29 -2.58
N VAL A 203 39.54 -10.95 -1.55
CA VAL A 203 39.27 -9.78 -0.70
C VAL A 203 39.27 -8.47 -1.50
N SER A 204 40.12 -8.38 -2.52
CA SER A 204 40.19 -7.26 -3.46
C SER A 204 38.86 -7.02 -4.19
N ASP A 205 38.18 -8.09 -4.61
CA ASP A 205 36.87 -8.01 -5.27
C ASP A 205 35.80 -7.46 -4.34
N MET A 206 35.81 -7.91 -3.08
CA MET A 206 34.88 -7.40 -2.05
C MET A 206 35.11 -5.91 -1.79
N ILE A 207 36.37 -5.48 -1.71
CA ILE A 207 36.71 -4.05 -1.54
C ILE A 207 36.23 -3.24 -2.73
N GLN A 208 36.45 -3.74 -3.95
CA GLN A 208 36.00 -3.08 -5.17
C GLN A 208 34.48 -2.98 -5.20
N PHE A 209 33.76 -4.08 -4.93
CA PHE A 209 32.30 -4.11 -4.88
C PHE A 209 31.73 -3.08 -3.90
N VAL A 210 32.26 -3.02 -2.67
CA VAL A 210 31.81 -2.03 -1.67
C VAL A 210 32.14 -0.60 -2.14
N SER A 211 33.30 -0.39 -2.75
CA SER A 211 33.70 0.92 -3.28
C SER A 211 32.80 1.38 -4.42
N GLU A 212 32.42 0.48 -5.32
CA GLU A 212 31.47 0.75 -6.41
C GLU A 212 30.06 0.99 -5.88
N TYR A 213 29.60 0.20 -4.91
CA TYR A 213 28.32 0.42 -4.24
C TYR A 213 28.24 1.83 -3.65
N ILE A 214 29.27 2.26 -2.90
CA ILE A 214 29.30 3.60 -2.29
C ILE A 214 29.27 4.70 -3.36
N LYS A 215 29.97 4.51 -4.49
CA LYS A 215 29.96 5.49 -5.60
C LYS A 215 28.60 5.58 -6.28
N ASN A 216 27.88 4.47 -6.37
CA ASN A 216 26.63 4.34 -7.12
C ASN A 216 25.37 4.44 -6.26
N ASP A 217 25.49 4.58 -4.93
CA ASP A 217 24.36 4.78 -4.03
C ASP A 217 23.74 6.20 -4.20
N GLN A 218 23.07 6.39 -5.33
CA GLN A 218 22.49 7.66 -5.76
C GLN A 218 20.96 7.60 -5.87
N LEU A 219 20.33 6.54 -5.35
CA LEU A 219 18.89 6.29 -5.52
C LEU A 219 18.03 7.48 -5.08
N GLY A 220 18.34 8.08 -3.93
CA GLY A 220 17.59 9.25 -3.43
C GLY A 220 17.76 10.50 -4.31
N ILE A 221 18.94 10.70 -4.89
CA ILE A 221 19.21 11.82 -5.80
C ILE A 221 18.42 11.63 -7.10
N ILE A 222 18.46 10.43 -7.67
CA ILE A 222 17.72 10.07 -8.89
C ILE A 222 16.21 10.20 -8.67
N ALA A 223 15.69 9.71 -7.55
CA ALA A 223 14.26 9.81 -7.22
C ALA A 223 13.79 11.27 -7.09
N ASN A 224 14.59 12.14 -6.46
CA ASN A 224 14.27 13.55 -6.37
C ASN A 224 14.36 14.25 -7.74
N ALA A 225 15.38 13.93 -8.55
CA ALA A 225 15.50 14.47 -9.90
C ALA A 225 14.32 14.06 -10.78
N HIS A 226 13.88 12.80 -10.70
CA HIS A 226 12.67 12.32 -11.38
C HIS A 226 11.44 13.13 -10.97
N LEU A 227 11.24 13.37 -9.68
CA LEU A 227 10.10 14.16 -9.19
C LEU A 227 10.13 15.60 -9.76
N VAL A 228 11.30 16.25 -9.75
CA VAL A 228 11.46 17.60 -10.32
C VAL A 228 11.18 17.63 -11.81
N HIS A 229 11.61 16.61 -12.56
CA HIS A 229 11.32 16.50 -13.98
C HIS A 229 9.85 16.28 -14.27
N ALA A 230 9.20 15.36 -13.54
CA ALA A 230 7.77 15.09 -13.68
C ALA A 230 6.90 16.32 -13.34
N ASP A 231 7.30 17.13 -12.35
CA ASP A 231 6.60 18.37 -12.01
C ASP A 231 6.75 19.46 -13.09
N HIS A 232 7.82 19.42 -13.90
CA HIS A 232 8.08 20.40 -14.95
C HIS A 232 7.49 20.00 -16.32
N ASP A 233 7.40 18.70 -16.62
CA ASP A 233 6.82 18.22 -17.87
C ASP A 233 5.29 18.46 -17.91
N LYS A 234 4.78 18.88 -19.07
CA LYS A 234 3.34 19.09 -19.27
C LYS A 234 2.56 17.79 -19.38
N VAL A 235 3.22 16.69 -19.73
CA VAL A 235 2.60 15.37 -19.88
C VAL A 235 2.67 14.56 -18.58
N GLY A 236 3.49 15.01 -17.63
CA GLY A 236 3.84 14.27 -16.41
C GLY A 236 4.98 13.31 -16.64
#